data_AF-A0AA36MNK9-F1
#
_entry.id   AF-A0AA36MNK9-F1
#
_cell.length_a   1.000
_cell.length_b   1.000
_cell.length_c   1.000
_cell.angle_alpha   90.00
_cell.angle_beta   90.00
_cell.angle_gamma   90.00
#
_symmetry.space_group_name_H-M   'P 1'
#
loop_
_entity.id
_entity.type
_entity.pdbx_description
1 polymer ?
#
loop_
_entity_poly.entity_id
_entity_poly.type
_entity_poly.pdbx_seq_one_letter_code
_entity_poly.pdbx_strand_id
1 'polypeptide(L)'
;MVVAFPQEDAKVCQVSFRRNVPLLILQHASLDGGRMRLGERKTLDLRKAGSVCADSEKVSILSPGSAGGAPHLILELHMDDNAEIQTWAQALRTALETNAKAKPASPASASGECEALKAKSAKLQQRIASLETLSERRDKQMKRLLKRLDGAMQMLEALEDMCGQQRKVIQAQQQAIVALKEEGVDTETAPGPANPASPAGPSSPEREEEEEEEGEDGDVSEEKLMALLAQADQMERALKQMEALGITFWMTR
;
A
#
# COMPACT_ATOMS: atom_id res chain seq x y z
N MET A 1 -3.70 -4.63 -17.71
CA MET A 1 -2.24 -4.84 -17.77
C MET A 1 -1.60 -3.61 -18.37
N VAL A 2 -0.58 -3.07 -17.71
CA VAL A 2 0.20 -1.94 -18.23
C VAL A 2 1.41 -2.52 -18.96
N VAL A 3 1.70 -1.99 -20.15
CA VAL A 3 2.77 -2.49 -21.01
C VAL A 3 3.72 -1.36 -21.34
N ALA A 4 5.01 -1.57 -21.10
CA ALA A 4 6.05 -0.59 -21.37
C ALA A 4 7.07 -1.15 -22.37
N PHE A 5 7.39 -0.34 -23.38
CA PHE A 5 8.50 -0.59 -24.29
C PHE A 5 9.63 0.38 -23.94
N PRO A 6 10.92 0.03 -24.12
CA PRO A 6 12.02 0.91 -23.75
C PRO A 6 12.05 2.29 -24.45
N GLN A 7 11.33 2.44 -25.56
CA GLN A 7 11.30 3.65 -26.40
C GLN A 7 9.93 4.33 -26.42
N GLU A 8 8.93 3.79 -25.73
CA GLU A 8 7.57 4.33 -25.73
C GLU A 8 7.07 4.50 -24.30
N ASP A 9 6.18 5.47 -24.10
CA ASP A 9 5.47 5.63 -22.83
C ASP A 9 4.64 4.37 -22.51
N ALA A 10 4.50 4.09 -21.22
CA ALA A 10 3.70 2.96 -20.74
C ALA A 10 2.24 3.12 -21.15
N LYS A 11 1.66 2.05 -21.72
CA LYS A 11 0.29 2.03 -22.25
C LYS A 11 -0.51 0.89 -21.64
N VAL A 12 -1.77 1.12 -21.32
CA VAL A 12 -2.69 0.06 -20.90
C VAL A 12 -3.02 -0.79 -22.13
N CYS A 13 -2.72 -2.08 -22.08
CA CYS A 13 -2.98 -2.98 -23.21
C CYS A 13 -3.77 -4.20 -22.77
N GLN A 14 -4.64 -4.66 -23.66
CA GLN A 14 -5.12 -6.04 -23.66
C GLN A 14 -4.01 -6.91 -24.24
N VAL A 15 -3.50 -7.83 -23.43
CA VAL A 15 -2.42 -8.75 -23.80
C VAL A 15 -3.01 -10.13 -24.01
N SER A 16 -2.72 -10.74 -25.15
CA SER A 16 -3.13 -12.11 -25.45
C SER A 16 -1.98 -12.91 -26.05
N PHE A 17 -1.88 -14.17 -25.66
CA PHE A 17 -0.84 -15.09 -26.10
C PHE A 17 -1.48 -16.39 -26.59
N ARG A 18 -0.99 -16.90 -27.74
CA ARG A 18 -1.46 -18.17 -28.30
C ARG A 18 -0.40 -19.26 -28.09
N ARG A 19 -0.73 -20.35 -27.40
CA ARG A 19 0.24 -21.42 -27.09
C ARG A 19 0.92 -22.06 -28.30
N ASN A 20 0.22 -22.13 -29.43
CA ASN A 20 0.72 -22.80 -30.65
C ASN A 20 1.43 -21.87 -31.63
N VAL A 21 1.37 -20.56 -31.40
CA VAL A 21 2.01 -19.56 -32.27
C VAL A 21 2.81 -18.66 -31.34
N PRO A 22 4.15 -18.62 -31.43
CA PRO A 22 5.00 -17.85 -30.51
C PRO A 22 4.87 -16.34 -30.79
N LEU A 23 3.68 -15.81 -30.58
CA LEU A 23 3.27 -14.45 -30.91
C LEU A 23 2.48 -13.90 -29.72
N LEU A 24 2.98 -12.81 -29.17
CA LEU A 24 2.30 -12.01 -28.17
C LEU A 24 1.57 -10.88 -28.89
N ILE A 25 0.28 -10.73 -28.64
CA ILE A 25 -0.57 -9.70 -29.23
C ILE A 25 -0.87 -8.68 -28.15
N LEU A 26 -0.54 -7.42 -28.43
CA LEU A 26 -0.73 -6.28 -27.56
C LEU A 26 -1.72 -5.34 -28.25
N GLN A 27 -2.87 -5.12 -27.65
CA GLN A 27 -3.88 -4.22 -28.19
C GLN A 27 -4.08 -3.06 -27.23
N HIS A 28 -3.79 -1.84 -27.67
CA HIS A 28 -3.92 -0.65 -26.84
C HIS A 28 -5.38 -0.50 -26.37
N ALA A 29 -5.58 -0.29 -25.08
CA ALA A 29 -6.89 -0.04 -24.50
C ALA A 29 -6.94 1.39 -23.96
N SER A 30 -7.97 2.12 -24.36
CA SER A 30 -8.23 3.48 -23.90
C SER A 30 -9.65 3.58 -23.34
N LEU A 31 -9.87 4.49 -22.40
CA LEU A 31 -11.20 4.76 -21.85
C LEU A 31 -11.70 6.08 -22.44
N ASP A 32 -12.76 6.03 -23.24
CA ASP A 32 -13.39 7.21 -23.82
C ASP A 32 -14.86 7.27 -23.35
N GLY A 33 -15.19 8.29 -22.55
CA GLY A 33 -16.53 8.46 -21.97
C GLY A 33 -16.99 7.28 -21.11
N GLY A 34 -16.09 6.65 -20.35
CA GLY A 34 -16.39 5.47 -19.53
C GLY A 34 -16.57 4.16 -20.31
N ARG A 35 -16.41 4.18 -21.64
CA ARG A 35 -16.42 2.98 -22.48
C ARG A 35 -14.99 2.62 -22.88
N MET A 36 -14.61 1.36 -22.68
CA MET A 36 -13.32 0.85 -23.14
C MET A 36 -13.32 0.73 -24.67
N ARG A 37 -12.30 1.32 -25.31
CA ARG A 37 -12.04 1.22 -26.75
C ARG A 37 -10.68 0.57 -26.98
N LEU A 38 -10.67 -0.40 -27.88
CA LEU A 38 -9.46 -1.06 -28.33
C LEU A 38 -8.91 -0.35 -29.56
N GLY A 39 -7.66 0.12 -29.46
CA GLY A 39 -6.96 0.85 -30.50
C GLY A 39 -5.98 -0.03 -31.27
N GLU A 40 -4.80 0.54 -31.54
CA GLU A 40 -3.73 -0.08 -32.30
C GLU A 40 -3.34 -1.46 -31.73
N ARG A 41 -3.14 -2.41 -32.64
CA ARG A 41 -2.69 -3.76 -32.33
C ARG A 41 -1.23 -3.92 -32.76
N LYS A 42 -0.36 -4.20 -31.79
CA LYS A 42 1.03 -4.59 -32.00
C LYS A 42 1.20 -6.08 -31.79
N THR A 43 2.10 -6.69 -32.55
CA THR A 43 2.42 -8.12 -32.43
C THR A 43 3.91 -8.29 -32.21
N LEU A 44 4.27 -9.02 -31.16
CA LEU A 44 5.65 -9.34 -30.83
C LEU A 44 5.91 -10.82 -31.10
N ASP A 45 6.88 -11.10 -31.98
CA ASP A 45 7.34 -12.46 -32.26
C ASP A 45 8.28 -12.94 -31.14
N LEU A 46 7.80 -13.90 -30.36
CA LEU A 46 8.54 -14.47 -29.24
C LEU A 46 9.73 -15.32 -29.70
N ARG A 47 9.84 -15.68 -31.00
CA ARG A 47 11.07 -16.30 -31.55
C ARG A 47 12.28 -15.38 -31.42
N LYS A 48 12.05 -14.07 -31.38
CA LYS A 48 13.10 -13.05 -31.19
C LYS A 48 13.38 -12.77 -29.72
N ALA A 49 12.64 -13.36 -28.79
CA ALA A 49 12.89 -13.26 -27.37
C ALA A 49 13.85 -14.38 -26.92
N GLY A 50 14.75 -14.04 -26.01
CA GLY A 50 15.76 -14.96 -25.47
C GLY A 50 15.37 -15.49 -24.10
N SER A 51 14.92 -14.63 -23.19
CA SER A 51 14.59 -15.01 -21.82
C SER A 51 13.42 -14.20 -21.26
N VAL A 52 12.79 -14.75 -20.23
CA VAL A 52 11.67 -14.13 -19.50
C VAL A 52 12.01 -14.09 -18.02
N CYS A 53 12.14 -12.88 -17.50
CA CYS A 53 12.36 -12.60 -16.09
C CYS A 53 11.04 -12.16 -15.45
N ALA A 54 10.81 -12.56 -14.21
CA ALA A 54 9.63 -12.15 -13.45
C ALA A 54 10.09 -11.57 -12.11
N ASP A 55 9.51 -10.44 -11.76
CA ASP A 55 9.68 -9.76 -10.48
C ASP A 55 8.35 -9.77 -9.70
N SER A 56 8.27 -9.10 -8.55
CA SER A 56 7.01 -8.97 -7.79
C SER A 56 5.95 -8.14 -8.49
N GLU A 57 6.32 -7.28 -9.44
CA GLU A 57 5.42 -6.29 -10.07
C GLU A 57 5.33 -6.43 -11.59
N LYS A 58 6.25 -7.16 -12.22
CA LYS A 58 6.34 -7.21 -13.69
C LYS A 58 6.95 -8.48 -14.26
N VAL A 59 6.64 -8.73 -15.53
CA VAL A 59 7.29 -9.71 -16.39
C VAL A 59 8.09 -8.98 -17.47
N SER A 60 9.40 -9.18 -17.49
CA SER A 60 10.32 -8.60 -18.47
C SER A 60 10.71 -9.65 -19.51
N ILE A 61 10.51 -9.33 -20.79
CA ILE A 61 10.92 -10.15 -21.93
C ILE A 61 12.20 -9.54 -22.50
N LEU A 62 13.28 -10.32 -22.52
CA LEU A 62 14.58 -9.89 -22.99
C LEU A 62 14.92 -10.54 -24.34
N SER A 63 15.71 -9.86 -25.16
CA SER A 63 16.27 -10.42 -26.37
C SER A 63 17.27 -11.53 -26.06
N PRO A 64 17.57 -12.44 -27.02
CA PRO A 64 18.78 -13.23 -26.92
C PRO A 64 19.97 -12.27 -26.90
N GLY A 65 20.94 -12.53 -26.03
CA GLY A 65 22.22 -11.83 -26.08
C GLY A 65 22.93 -12.17 -27.39
N SER A 66 23.42 -11.16 -28.10
CA SER A 66 24.34 -11.40 -29.22
C SER A 66 25.69 -11.90 -28.67
N ALA A 67 26.53 -12.51 -29.50
CA ALA A 67 27.85 -12.99 -29.09
C ALA A 67 28.69 -11.83 -28.49
N GLY A 68 28.69 -11.70 -27.16
CA GLY A 68 29.34 -10.63 -26.41
C GLY A 68 28.46 -9.44 -25.99
N GLY A 69 27.18 -9.40 -26.38
CA GLY A 69 26.25 -8.33 -26.00
C GLY A 69 25.35 -8.72 -24.83
N ALA A 70 25.09 -7.78 -23.92
CA ALA A 70 24.07 -7.95 -22.89
C ALA A 70 22.68 -8.09 -23.54
N PRO A 71 21.80 -8.96 -23.01
CA PRO A 71 20.43 -9.05 -23.49
C PRO A 71 19.74 -7.70 -23.30
N HIS A 72 19.06 -7.21 -24.34
CA HIS A 72 18.31 -5.95 -24.25
C HIS A 72 16.85 -6.23 -23.92
N LEU A 73 16.24 -5.31 -23.17
CA LEU A 73 14.83 -5.38 -22.83
C LEU A 73 13.97 -5.15 -24.08
N ILE A 74 13.01 -6.04 -24.33
CA ILE A 74 12.05 -5.91 -25.43
C ILE A 74 10.73 -5.34 -24.92
N LEU A 75 10.22 -5.87 -23.82
CA LEU A 75 8.90 -5.56 -23.28
C LEU A 75 8.84 -5.77 -21.77
N GLU A 76 8.12 -4.90 -21.07
CA GLU A 76 7.67 -5.13 -19.70
C GLU A 76 6.14 -5.20 -19.62
N LEU A 77 5.65 -6.21 -18.91
CA LEU A 77 4.25 -6.40 -18.57
C LEU A 77 4.09 -6.16 -17.07
N HIS A 78 3.40 -5.11 -16.69
CA HIS A 78 3.12 -4.72 -15.30
C HIS A 78 1.71 -5.17 -14.91
N MET A 79 1.61 -5.83 -13.75
CA MET A 79 0.42 -6.53 -13.29
C MET A 79 0.29 -6.40 -11.77
N ASP A 80 -0.94 -6.36 -11.26
CA ASP A 80 -1.19 -6.06 -9.84
C ASP A 80 -1.11 -7.32 -8.95
N ASP A 81 -1.29 -8.52 -9.54
CA ASP A 81 -1.30 -9.80 -8.82
C ASP A 81 -0.05 -10.63 -9.11
N ASN A 82 0.67 -11.01 -8.05
CA ASN A 82 1.85 -11.87 -8.13
C ASN A 82 1.54 -13.26 -8.69
N ALA A 83 0.37 -13.83 -8.37
CA ALA A 83 -0.03 -15.13 -8.89
C ALA A 83 -0.21 -15.07 -10.42
N GLU A 84 -0.79 -13.98 -10.92
CA GLU A 84 -0.93 -13.72 -12.35
C GLU A 84 0.45 -13.55 -13.00
N ILE A 85 1.36 -12.78 -12.38
CA ILE A 85 2.75 -12.59 -12.86
C ILE A 85 3.47 -13.93 -13.03
N GLN A 86 3.41 -14.81 -12.01
CA GLN A 86 4.06 -16.12 -12.09
C GLN A 86 3.43 -17.00 -13.18
N THR A 87 2.10 -16.96 -13.30
CA THR A 87 1.37 -17.71 -14.33
C THR A 87 1.77 -17.27 -15.75
N TRP A 88 1.84 -15.96 -15.99
CA TRP A 88 2.28 -15.41 -17.27
C TRP A 88 3.74 -15.69 -17.56
N ALA A 89 4.62 -15.52 -16.56
CA ALA A 89 6.04 -15.82 -16.71
C ALA A 89 6.28 -17.29 -17.04
N GLN A 90 5.58 -18.22 -16.38
CA GLN A 90 5.67 -19.65 -16.67
C GLN A 90 5.13 -19.96 -18.07
N ALA A 91 3.97 -19.43 -18.45
CA ALA A 91 3.39 -19.64 -19.78
C ALA A 91 4.31 -19.15 -20.91
N LEU A 92 4.94 -17.98 -20.74
CA LEU A 92 5.90 -17.41 -21.69
C LEU A 92 7.19 -18.23 -21.75
N ARG A 93 7.74 -18.69 -20.61
CA ARG A 93 8.92 -19.57 -20.59
C ARG A 93 8.66 -20.89 -21.33
N THR A 94 7.54 -21.55 -21.06
CA THR A 94 7.14 -22.78 -21.78
C THR A 94 6.99 -22.53 -23.28
N ALA A 95 6.48 -21.37 -23.69
CA ALA A 95 6.38 -20.99 -25.10
C ALA A 95 7.76 -20.79 -25.77
N LEU A 96 8.74 -20.26 -25.04
CA LEU A 96 10.11 -20.12 -25.54
C LEU A 96 10.85 -21.45 -25.60
N GLU A 97 10.66 -22.32 -24.61
CA GLU A 97 11.29 -23.65 -24.55
C GLU A 97 10.78 -24.58 -25.65
N THR A 98 9.47 -24.59 -25.91
CA THR A 98 8.89 -25.40 -27.00
C THR A 98 9.47 -25.01 -28.37
N ASN A 99 9.81 -23.73 -28.53
CA ASN A 99 10.43 -23.19 -29.74
C ASN A 99 11.92 -23.53 -29.84
N ALA A 100 12.66 -23.49 -28.71
CA ALA A 100 14.07 -23.87 -28.66
C ALA A 100 14.27 -25.38 -28.92
N LYS A 101 13.36 -26.22 -28.43
CA LYS A 101 13.42 -27.69 -28.58
C LYS A 101 13.21 -28.18 -30.00
N ALA A 102 12.72 -27.33 -30.91
CA ALA A 102 12.72 -27.62 -32.35
C ALA A 102 14.12 -27.61 -32.97
N LYS A 103 15.16 -27.20 -32.23
CA LYS A 103 16.57 -27.29 -32.61
C LYS A 103 17.23 -28.44 -31.82
N PRO A 104 17.67 -29.55 -32.47
CA PRO A 104 18.22 -30.70 -31.77
C PRO A 104 19.57 -30.34 -31.13
N ALA A 105 19.67 -30.40 -29.80
CA ALA A 105 20.89 -30.14 -29.05
C ALA A 105 21.22 -31.27 -28.06
N SER A 106 22.53 -31.54 -28.00
CA SER A 106 23.25 -32.68 -27.42
C SER A 106 23.13 -32.81 -25.89
N PRO A 107 23.11 -34.04 -25.33
CA PRO A 107 23.06 -34.30 -23.89
C PRO A 107 24.48 -34.36 -23.28
N ALA A 108 24.86 -33.35 -22.49
CA ALA A 108 26.07 -33.44 -21.66
C ALA A 108 25.93 -32.63 -20.35
N SER A 109 26.17 -33.34 -19.24
CA SER A 109 26.38 -32.87 -17.85
C SER A 109 25.18 -32.72 -16.90
N ALA A 110 24.59 -33.85 -16.47
CA ALA A 110 23.58 -33.92 -15.41
C ALA A 110 24.14 -33.84 -13.97
N SER A 111 25.47 -33.90 -13.76
CA SER A 111 26.05 -34.05 -12.42
C SER A 111 26.19 -32.74 -11.64
N GLY A 112 26.42 -31.60 -12.30
CA GLY A 112 26.56 -30.30 -11.63
C GLY A 112 25.22 -29.64 -11.27
N GLU A 113 24.14 -30.07 -11.92
CA GLU A 113 22.81 -29.48 -11.75
C GLU A 113 22.23 -29.76 -10.37
N CYS A 114 22.53 -30.92 -9.78
CA CYS A 114 21.98 -31.30 -8.47
C CYS A 114 22.47 -30.37 -7.33
N GLU A 115 23.74 -29.99 -7.33
CA GLU A 115 24.29 -29.08 -6.31
C GLU A 115 23.76 -27.65 -6.49
N ALA A 116 23.69 -27.18 -7.75
CA ALA A 116 23.09 -25.89 -8.06
C ALA A 116 21.61 -25.82 -7.64
N LEU A 117 20.86 -26.90 -7.83
CA LEU A 117 19.47 -27.01 -7.38
C LEU A 117 19.34 -26.97 -5.85
N LYS A 118 20.22 -27.65 -5.12
CA LYS A 118 20.24 -27.60 -3.64
C LYS A 118 20.54 -26.19 -3.12
N ALA A 119 21.56 -25.52 -3.67
CA ALA A 119 21.89 -24.15 -3.30
C ALA A 119 20.73 -23.18 -3.59
N LYS A 120 20.07 -23.33 -4.75
CA LYS A 120 18.90 -22.54 -5.11
C LYS A 120 17.71 -22.81 -4.18
N SER A 121 17.49 -24.07 -3.80
CA SER A 121 16.44 -24.45 -2.84
C SER A 121 16.67 -23.80 -1.48
N ALA A 122 17.90 -23.86 -0.94
CA ALA A 122 18.25 -23.21 0.33
C ALA A 122 18.02 -21.69 0.29
N LYS A 123 18.39 -21.03 -0.81
CA LYS A 123 18.14 -19.59 -1.00
C LYS A 123 16.65 -19.25 -1.04
N LEU A 124 15.83 -20.10 -1.67
CA LEU A 124 14.38 -19.92 -1.70
C LEU A 124 13.77 -20.10 -0.30
N GLN A 125 14.22 -21.11 0.46
CA GLN A 125 13.80 -21.32 1.85
C GLN A 125 14.12 -20.12 2.74
N GLN A 126 15.33 -19.55 2.61
CA GLN A 126 15.69 -18.33 3.33
C GLN A 126 14.80 -17.13 2.96
N ARG A 127 14.47 -16.98 1.66
CA ARG A 127 13.58 -15.92 1.20
C ARG A 127 12.16 -16.11 1.73
N ILE A 128 11.65 -17.33 1.79
CA ILE A 128 10.34 -17.65 2.36
C ILE A 128 10.31 -17.25 3.84
N ALA A 129 11.28 -17.69 4.64
CA ALA A 129 11.37 -17.33 6.06
C ALA A 129 11.44 -15.81 6.28
N SER A 130 12.19 -15.09 5.43
CA SER A 130 12.24 -13.62 5.48
C SER A 130 10.90 -12.96 5.11
N LEU A 131 10.12 -13.54 4.19
CA LEU A 131 8.81 -13.02 3.82
C LEU A 131 7.77 -13.30 4.90
N GLU A 132 7.84 -14.46 5.55
CA GLU A 132 6.97 -14.84 6.67
C GLU A 132 7.12 -13.87 7.84
N THR A 133 8.36 -13.60 8.26
CA THR A 133 8.64 -12.61 9.33
C THR A 133 8.16 -11.19 8.97
N LEU A 134 8.28 -10.78 7.70
CA LEU A 134 7.76 -9.49 7.23
C LEU A 134 6.22 -9.47 7.21
N SER A 135 5.56 -10.57 6.81
CA SER A 135 4.10 -10.68 6.88
C SER A 135 3.60 -10.59 8.32
N GLU A 136 4.22 -11.29 9.27
CA GLU A 136 3.84 -11.22 10.68
C GLU A 136 3.96 -9.81 11.23
N ARG A 137 5.01 -9.07 10.86
CA ARG A 137 5.18 -7.67 11.27
C ARG A 137 4.07 -6.78 10.70
N ARG A 138 3.71 -6.94 9.43
CA ARG A 138 2.60 -6.19 8.81
C ARG A 138 1.28 -6.52 9.48
N ASP A 139 1.01 -7.79 9.77
CA ASP A 139 -0.22 -8.20 10.44
C ASP A 139 -0.34 -7.60 11.85
N LYS A 140 0.77 -7.56 12.60
CA LYS A 140 0.83 -6.86 13.89
C LYS A 140 0.53 -5.37 13.75
N GLN A 141 1.10 -4.69 12.76
CA GLN A 141 0.82 -3.28 12.50
C GLN A 141 -0.64 -3.04 12.10
N MET A 142 -1.18 -3.89 11.22
CA MET A 142 -2.58 -3.82 10.78
C MET A 142 -3.54 -4.02 11.95
N LYS A 143 -3.28 -5.00 12.83
CA LYS A 143 -4.07 -5.19 14.08
C LYS A 143 -4.04 -3.95 14.98
N ARG A 144 -2.89 -3.28 15.11
CA ARG A 144 -2.79 -2.02 15.89
C ARG A 144 -3.60 -0.89 15.27
N LEU A 145 -3.56 -0.74 13.94
CA LEU A 145 -4.37 0.26 13.24
C LEU A 145 -5.86 -0.01 13.39
N LEU A 146 -6.29 -1.28 13.28
CA LEU A 146 -7.68 -1.67 13.51
C LEU A 146 -8.15 -1.35 14.93
N LYS A 147 -7.33 -1.64 15.96
CA LYS A 147 -7.65 -1.27 17.34
C LYS A 147 -7.80 0.25 17.55
N ARG A 148 -6.90 1.05 16.95
CA ARG A 148 -6.98 2.52 17.02
C ARG A 148 -8.24 3.05 16.32
N LEU A 149 -8.60 2.45 15.18
CA LEU A 149 -9.82 2.80 14.46
C LEU A 149 -11.07 2.48 15.29
N ASP A 150 -11.10 1.32 15.94
CA ASP A 150 -12.19 0.90 16.83
C ASP A 150 -12.35 1.86 18.02
N GLY A 151 -11.24 2.23 18.70
CA GLY A 151 -11.26 3.22 19.76
C GLY A 151 -11.76 4.60 19.28
N ALA A 152 -11.34 5.05 18.10
CA ALA A 152 -11.83 6.30 17.52
C ALA A 152 -13.34 6.24 17.18
N MET A 153 -13.85 5.08 16.74
CA MET A 153 -15.28 4.87 16.52
C MET A 153 -16.07 4.96 17.82
N GLN A 154 -15.61 4.30 18.89
CA GLN A 154 -16.25 4.36 20.22
C GLN A 154 -16.28 5.79 20.77
N MET A 155 -15.21 6.58 20.57
CA MET A 155 -15.19 7.99 20.95
C MET A 155 -16.22 8.82 20.17
N LEU A 156 -16.42 8.56 18.88
CA LEU A 156 -17.42 9.26 18.08
C LEU A 156 -18.85 8.92 18.53
N GLU A 157 -19.11 7.67 18.87
CA GLU A 157 -20.39 7.22 19.43
C GLU A 157 -20.68 7.94 20.77
N ALA A 158 -19.69 8.00 21.66
CA ALA A 158 -19.82 8.75 22.92
C ALA A 158 -20.07 10.25 22.70
N LEU A 159 -19.42 10.87 21.70
CA LEU A 159 -19.67 12.28 21.34
C LEU A 159 -21.07 12.49 20.78
N GLU A 160 -21.59 11.55 19.99
CA GLU A 160 -22.96 11.59 19.48
C GLU A 160 -23.98 11.53 20.62
N ASP A 161 -23.78 10.63 21.58
CA ASP A 161 -24.60 10.51 22.79
C ASP A 161 -24.57 11.80 23.62
N MET A 162 -23.38 12.37 23.86
CA MET A 162 -23.22 13.62 24.58
C MET A 162 -23.95 14.77 23.86
N CYS A 163 -23.83 14.87 22.54
CA CYS A 163 -24.57 15.86 21.76
C CYS A 163 -26.09 15.65 21.87
N GLY A 164 -26.54 14.39 21.90
CA GLY A 164 -27.94 14.03 22.15
C GLY A 164 -28.44 14.49 23.52
N GLN A 165 -27.65 14.27 24.57
CA GLN A 165 -27.96 14.73 25.92
C GLN A 165 -27.98 16.26 26.03
N GLN A 166 -26.99 16.95 25.45
CA GLN A 166 -26.94 18.41 25.41
C GLN A 166 -28.17 19.01 24.72
N ARG A 167 -28.63 18.42 23.61
CA ARG A 167 -29.87 18.85 22.95
C ARG A 167 -31.08 18.75 23.88
N LYS A 168 -31.21 17.66 24.65
CA LYS A 168 -32.31 17.49 25.63
C LYS A 168 -32.24 18.55 26.73
N VAL A 169 -31.05 18.84 27.26
CA VAL A 169 -30.86 19.89 28.27
C VAL A 169 -31.26 21.26 27.74
N ILE A 170 -30.81 21.61 26.54
CA ILE A 170 -31.18 22.88 25.89
C ILE A 170 -32.69 22.99 25.70
N GLN A 171 -33.36 21.91 25.25
CA GLN A 171 -34.81 21.89 25.11
C GLN A 171 -35.53 22.08 26.45
N ALA A 172 -35.09 21.40 27.51
CA ALA A 172 -35.65 21.56 28.85
C ALA A 172 -35.46 23.00 29.37
N GLN A 173 -34.29 23.59 29.15
CA GLN A 173 -34.02 24.99 29.51
C GLN A 173 -34.89 25.97 28.72
N GLN A 174 -35.10 25.75 27.42
CA GLN A 174 -36.00 26.55 26.60
C GLN A 174 -37.45 26.49 27.12
N GLN A 175 -37.93 25.30 27.48
CA GLN A 175 -39.25 25.13 28.07
C GLN A 175 -39.38 25.86 29.40
N ALA A 176 -38.38 25.76 30.28
CA ALA A 176 -38.37 26.48 31.55
C ALA A 176 -38.40 28.01 31.36
N ILE A 177 -37.64 28.54 30.39
CA ILE A 177 -37.66 29.97 30.07
C ILE A 177 -39.04 30.42 29.58
N VAL A 178 -39.71 29.62 28.75
CA VAL A 178 -41.07 29.94 28.28
C VAL A 178 -42.05 29.95 29.45
N ALA A 179 -42.05 28.94 30.31
CA ALA A 179 -42.91 28.87 31.48
C ALA A 179 -42.69 30.07 32.43
N LEU A 180 -41.43 30.42 32.72
CA LEU A 180 -41.10 31.58 33.57
C LEU A 180 -41.54 32.91 32.95
N LYS A 181 -41.51 33.03 31.61
CA LYS A 181 -42.01 34.22 30.92
C LYS A 181 -43.53 34.34 31.01
N GLU A 182 -44.25 33.23 30.99
CA GLU A 182 -45.70 33.21 31.17
C GLU A 182 -46.09 33.57 32.62
N GLU A 183 -45.34 33.09 33.62
CA GLU A 183 -45.58 33.43 35.03
C GLU A 183 -45.22 34.89 35.39
N GLY A 184 -44.19 35.47 34.76
CA GLY A 184 -43.68 36.81 35.09
C GLY A 184 -44.43 37.99 34.49
N VAL A 185 -45.38 37.78 33.58
CA VAL A 185 -46.09 38.88 32.87
C VAL A 185 -47.20 39.55 33.69
N ASP A 186 -47.66 38.95 34.80
CA ASP A 186 -48.74 39.52 35.62
C ASP A 186 -48.27 40.37 36.82
N THR A 187 -46.97 40.69 36.93
CA THR A 187 -46.41 41.43 38.08
C THR A 187 -45.83 42.80 37.75
N GLU A 188 -46.49 43.56 36.87
CA GLU A 188 -46.13 44.96 36.61
C GLU A 188 -47.01 45.94 37.42
N THR A 189 -46.95 45.92 38.77
CA THR A 189 -47.23 47.13 39.60
C THR A 189 -46.72 46.97 41.06
N ALA A 190 -45.41 46.97 41.31
CA ALA A 190 -44.89 47.36 42.64
C ALA A 190 -43.42 47.78 42.57
N PRO A 191 -43.06 49.00 43.04
CA PRO A 191 -41.67 49.41 43.17
C PRO A 191 -41.12 48.98 44.53
N GLY A 192 -39.98 48.29 44.56
CA GLY A 192 -39.17 48.27 45.77
C GLY A 192 -38.28 47.04 45.97
N PRO A 193 -37.18 47.19 46.72
CA PRO A 193 -35.89 46.58 46.43
C PRO A 193 -35.51 45.47 47.40
N ALA A 194 -34.67 44.51 46.98
CA ALA A 194 -33.52 44.01 47.74
C ALA A 194 -32.90 42.76 47.08
N ASN A 195 -31.63 42.95 46.75
CA ASN A 195 -30.57 41.99 46.43
C ASN A 195 -30.65 40.63 47.19
N PRO A 196 -30.85 39.48 46.52
CA PRO A 196 -30.65 38.18 47.15
C PRO A 196 -29.26 37.59 46.82
N ALA A 197 -28.66 37.03 47.87
CA ALA A 197 -27.32 36.47 47.92
C ALA A 197 -27.11 35.25 47.00
N SER A 198 -25.92 35.16 46.41
CA SER A 198 -25.43 34.06 45.59
C SER A 198 -25.51 32.69 46.30
N PRO A 199 -26.06 31.64 45.68
CA PRO A 199 -26.01 30.30 46.22
C PRO A 199 -24.65 29.64 45.93
N ALA A 200 -24.12 28.99 46.97
CA ALA A 200 -22.91 28.19 46.96
C ALA A 200 -23.02 27.03 45.95
N GLY A 201 -21.99 26.89 45.11
CA GLY A 201 -21.90 25.86 44.09
C GLY A 201 -21.72 24.44 44.67
N PRO A 202 -22.34 23.42 44.06
CA PRO A 202 -22.24 22.04 44.52
C PRO A 202 -20.91 21.40 44.16
N SER A 203 -20.40 20.65 45.13
CA SER A 203 -19.19 19.85 45.13
C SER A 203 -19.15 18.82 44.00
N SER A 204 -18.06 18.80 43.23
CA SER A 204 -17.73 17.74 42.27
C SER A 204 -17.62 16.38 42.96
N PRO A 205 -18.19 15.31 42.38
CA PRO A 205 -17.99 13.96 42.86
C PRO A 205 -16.59 13.45 42.47
N GLU A 206 -15.92 12.86 43.45
CA GLU A 206 -14.71 12.06 43.32
C GLU A 206 -14.96 10.95 42.29
N ARG A 207 -14.17 10.97 41.21
CA ARG A 207 -14.18 9.97 40.15
C ARG A 207 -13.18 8.90 40.54
N GLU A 208 -13.69 7.73 40.89
CA GLU A 208 -12.91 6.52 41.13
C GLU A 208 -12.08 6.22 39.87
N GLU A 209 -10.75 6.28 40.04
CA GLU A 209 -9.76 5.87 39.05
C GLU A 209 -9.76 4.34 39.00
N GLU A 210 -10.47 3.78 38.02
CA GLU A 210 -10.25 2.39 37.61
C GLU A 210 -8.87 2.31 36.94
N GLU A 211 -7.93 1.68 37.62
CA GLU A 211 -6.63 1.25 37.09
C GLU A 211 -6.87 0.32 35.89
N GLU A 212 -6.94 0.91 34.69
CA GLU A 212 -6.75 0.17 33.46
C GLU A 212 -5.32 -0.36 33.44
N GLU A 213 -5.21 -1.67 33.64
CA GLU A 213 -4.01 -2.47 33.47
C GLU A 213 -3.36 -2.14 32.12
N GLU A 214 -2.33 -1.28 32.16
CA GLU A 214 -1.48 -0.92 31.02
C GLU A 214 -0.95 -2.20 30.40
N GLY A 215 -1.61 -2.64 29.34
CA GLY A 215 -1.15 -3.72 28.49
C GLY A 215 0.09 -3.26 27.75
N GLU A 216 1.23 -3.28 28.44
CA GLU A 216 2.61 -3.24 27.93
C GLU A 216 2.68 -2.56 26.56
N ASP A 217 2.29 -1.28 26.54
CA ASP A 217 2.74 -0.38 25.49
C ASP A 217 4.24 -0.39 25.64
N GLY A 218 4.88 -1.25 24.86
CA GLY A 218 6.33 -1.37 24.81
C GLY A 218 6.86 -0.01 24.42
N ASP A 219 7.12 0.78 25.46
CA ASP A 219 7.71 2.10 25.40
C ASP A 219 8.84 1.96 24.40
N VAL A 220 8.71 2.69 23.29
CA VAL A 220 9.81 2.79 22.36
C VAL A 220 10.87 3.50 23.18
N SER A 221 11.77 2.71 23.76
CA SER A 221 12.77 3.22 24.69
C SER A 221 13.41 4.45 24.06
N GLU A 222 13.67 5.47 24.88
CA GLU A 222 14.32 6.71 24.43
C GLU A 222 15.56 6.40 23.58
N GLU A 223 16.25 5.30 23.91
CA GLU A 223 17.37 4.72 23.19
C GLU A 223 17.02 4.29 21.74
N LYS A 224 15.85 3.67 21.52
CA LYS A 224 15.35 3.29 20.20
C LYS A 224 14.89 4.50 19.37
N LEU A 225 14.35 5.53 20.03
CA LEU A 225 14.02 6.80 19.39
C LEU A 225 15.31 7.54 18.94
N MET A 226 16.32 7.59 19.80
CA MET A 226 17.65 8.13 19.50
C MET A 226 18.35 7.38 18.37
N ALA A 227 18.25 6.04 18.34
CA ALA A 227 18.79 5.23 17.25
C ALA A 227 18.12 5.52 15.90
N LEU A 228 16.80 5.73 15.88
CA LEU A 228 16.07 6.11 14.67
C LEU A 228 16.45 7.51 14.17
N LEU A 229 16.63 8.48 15.08
CA LEU A 229 17.14 9.82 14.74
C LEU A 229 18.55 9.77 14.15
N ALA A 230 19.45 9.00 14.78
CA ALA A 230 20.82 8.83 14.27
C ALA A 230 20.84 8.17 12.89
N GLN A 231 19.93 7.21 12.64
CA GLN A 231 19.78 6.57 11.33
C GLN A 231 19.27 7.54 10.26
N ALA A 232 18.30 8.40 10.59
CA ALA A 232 17.79 9.43 9.67
C ALA A 232 18.88 10.43 9.29
N ASP A 233 19.66 10.89 10.26
CA ASP A 233 20.83 11.76 10.07
C ASP A 233 21.88 11.12 9.14
N GLN A 234 22.11 9.82 9.27
CA GLN A 234 23.06 9.10 8.42
C GLN A 234 22.57 9.02 6.97
N MET A 235 21.26 8.78 6.76
CA MET A 235 20.67 8.78 5.42
C MET A 235 20.70 10.17 4.78
N GLU A 236 20.46 11.24 5.54
CA GLU A 236 20.54 12.60 5.04
C GLU A 236 21.97 12.97 4.61
N ARG A 237 22.98 12.60 5.42
CA ARG A 237 24.39 12.78 5.03
C ARG A 237 24.75 11.99 3.77
N ALA A 238 24.25 10.76 3.64
CA ALA A 238 24.49 9.94 2.46
C ALA A 238 23.86 10.56 1.19
N LEU A 239 22.63 11.08 1.29
CA LEU A 239 21.98 11.79 0.19
C LEU A 239 22.75 13.06 -0.20
N LYS A 240 23.18 13.87 0.77
CA LYS A 240 24.03 15.06 0.52
C LYS A 240 25.37 14.70 -0.12
N GLN A 241 25.98 13.58 0.28
CA GLN A 241 27.20 13.09 -0.35
C GLN A 241 26.95 12.63 -1.80
N MET A 242 25.84 11.95 -2.07
CA MET A 242 25.46 11.57 -3.44
C MET A 242 25.13 12.78 -4.31
N GLU A 243 24.49 13.81 -3.76
CA GLU A 243 24.23 15.08 -4.43
C GLU A 243 25.55 15.82 -4.75
N ALA A 244 26.46 15.92 -3.77
CA ALA A 244 27.77 16.53 -3.94
C ALA A 244 28.69 15.76 -4.91
N LEU A 245 28.55 14.44 -4.98
CA LEU A 245 29.27 13.58 -5.94
C LEU A 245 28.68 13.61 -7.35
N GLY A 246 27.65 14.43 -7.59
CA GLY A 246 27.21 14.77 -8.93
C GLY A 246 26.26 13.75 -9.53
N ILE A 247 25.02 13.75 -9.04
CA ILE A 247 23.85 13.43 -9.87
C ILE A 247 23.59 14.61 -10.82
N THR A 248 24.60 15.00 -11.59
CA THR A 248 24.49 15.77 -12.84
C THR A 248 24.47 14.86 -14.06
N PHE A 249 24.38 13.53 -13.85
CA PHE A 249 24.38 12.55 -14.93
C PHE A 249 23.05 12.46 -15.72
N TRP A 250 21.96 13.07 -15.23
CA TRP A 250 20.62 12.93 -15.87
C TRP A 250 20.10 14.18 -16.59
N MET A 251 20.86 15.29 -16.68
CA MET A 251 20.39 16.54 -17.33
C MET A 251 20.96 16.82 -18.73
N THR A 252 21.68 15.89 -19.35
CA THR A 252 22.11 16.01 -20.75
C THR A 252 21.73 14.80 -21.57
N ARG A 253 20.43 14.70 -21.90
CA ARG A 253 19.96 13.99 -23.08
C ARG A 253 18.65 14.57 -23.59
#